data_AF-A0A8T7K045-F1
#
_entry.id   AF-A0A8T7K045-F1
#
_cell.length_a   1.000
_cell.length_b   1.000
_cell.length_c   1.000
_cell.angle_alpha   90.00
_cell.angle_beta   90.00
_cell.angle_gamma   90.00
#
_symmetry.space_group_name_H-M   'P 1'
#
loop_
_entity.id
_entity.type
_entity.pdbx_description
1 polymer ?
#
loop_
_entity_poly.entity_id
_entity_poly.type
_entity_poly.pdbx_seq_one_letter_code
_entity_poly.pdbx_strand_id
1 'polypeptide(L)'
;MKVGEAARILGVDSSTVRNWISHPLLTAFFSLSARNEHGGSQRVLTEPDILVLNTIRARRAQGEEWETIAAYLDSGEREKDFPANAISVDTRVISVPQAEQSARAMALLAERDAALKRVEELTGRIEQLEQEKEEIREKLTKEIKQLLRELGRLEGLLEARNQENKE
;
A
#
# COMPACT_ATOMS: atom_id res chain seq x y z
N MET A 1 11.53 3.26 27.75
CA MET A 1 10.34 2.70 27.06
C MET A 1 9.92 1.39 27.72
N LYS A 2 8.61 1.11 27.84
CA LYS A 2 8.13 -0.20 28.38
C LYS A 2 8.04 -1.25 27.28
N VAL A 3 8.10 -2.54 27.64
CA VAL A 3 8.00 -3.66 26.69
C VAL A 3 6.73 -3.59 25.82
N GLY A 4 5.57 -3.26 26.42
CA GLY A 4 4.31 -3.18 25.67
C GLY A 4 4.26 -2.03 24.67
N GLU A 5 5.01 -0.96 24.93
CA GLU A 5 5.13 0.19 24.04
C GLU A 5 6.05 -0.15 22.86
N ALA A 6 7.19 -0.78 23.13
CA ALA A 6 8.10 -1.29 22.10
C ALA A 6 7.41 -2.34 21.20
N ALA A 7 6.62 -3.23 21.79
CA ALA A 7 5.83 -4.22 21.07
C ALA A 7 4.87 -3.55 20.06
N ARG A 8 4.17 -2.49 20.49
CA ARG A 8 3.27 -1.71 19.62
C ARG A 8 4.01 -1.00 18.48
N ILE A 9 5.15 -0.38 18.78
CA ILE A 9 6.02 0.28 17.80
C ILE A 9 6.49 -0.71 16.73
N LEU A 10 6.89 -1.90 17.17
CA LEU A 10 7.45 -2.93 16.28
C LEU A 10 6.38 -3.80 15.61
N GLY A 11 5.11 -3.65 15.98
CA GLY A 11 4.00 -4.45 15.43
C GLY A 11 4.06 -5.93 15.81
N VAL A 12 4.57 -6.25 17.00
CA VAL A 12 4.69 -7.61 17.52
C VAL A 12 4.09 -7.74 18.91
N ASP A 13 3.83 -8.96 19.37
CA ASP A 13 3.33 -9.19 20.72
C ASP A 13 4.37 -8.89 21.81
N SER A 14 3.89 -8.47 22.97
CA SER A 14 4.76 -8.23 24.14
C SER A 14 5.50 -9.49 24.61
N SER A 15 4.90 -10.67 24.41
CA SER A 15 5.55 -11.97 24.67
C SER A 15 6.73 -12.18 23.73
N THR A 16 6.56 -11.89 22.44
CA THR A 16 7.62 -11.98 21.42
C THR A 16 8.82 -11.11 21.77
N VAL A 17 8.59 -9.86 22.19
CA VAL A 17 9.67 -8.98 22.66
C VAL A 17 10.41 -9.57 23.85
N ARG A 18 9.70 -10.11 24.85
CA ARG A 18 10.33 -10.76 26.02
C ARG A 18 11.13 -11.99 25.62
N ASN A 19 10.62 -12.77 24.67
CA ASN A 19 11.29 -13.97 24.16
C ASN A 19 12.61 -13.60 23.47
N TRP A 20 12.62 -12.55 22.64
CA TRP A 20 13.84 -12.07 21.97
C TRP A 20 14.88 -11.58 22.98
N ILE A 21 14.47 -10.81 23.99
CA ILE A 21 15.39 -10.31 25.02
C ILE A 21 16.00 -11.46 25.84
N SER A 22 15.23 -12.52 26.06
CA SER A 22 15.65 -13.68 26.84
C SER A 22 16.37 -14.74 26.00
N HIS A 23 16.54 -14.53 24.69
CA HIS A 23 17.16 -15.50 23.81
C HIS A 23 18.67 -15.59 24.10
N PRO A 24 19.25 -16.79 24.32
CA PRO A 24 20.64 -16.94 24.77
C PRO A 24 21.67 -16.24 23.89
N LEU A 25 21.49 -16.30 22.57
CA LEU A 25 22.40 -15.68 21.61
C LEU A 25 22.26 -14.15 21.50
N LEU A 26 21.13 -13.59 21.94
CA LEU A 26 20.81 -12.18 21.72
C LEU A 26 20.83 -11.36 23.00
N THR A 27 20.71 -12.01 24.15
CA THR A 27 20.58 -11.34 25.45
C THR A 27 21.73 -10.38 25.74
N ALA A 28 22.95 -10.71 25.28
CA ALA A 28 24.14 -9.89 25.46
C ALA A 28 24.06 -8.50 24.79
N PHE A 29 23.26 -8.36 23.73
CA PHE A 29 23.09 -7.08 23.03
C PHE A 29 22.12 -6.12 23.74
N PHE A 30 21.44 -6.59 24.78
CA PHE A 30 20.47 -5.81 25.54
C PHE A 30 21.07 -5.20 26.80
N SER A 31 20.61 -4.00 27.14
CA SER A 31 20.92 -3.33 28.39
C SER A 31 20.51 -4.17 29.59
N LEU A 32 21.17 -3.96 30.72
CA LEU A 32 20.86 -4.66 31.98
C LEU A 32 19.41 -4.38 32.44
N SER A 33 18.91 -3.17 32.18
CA SER A 33 17.52 -2.76 32.42
C SER A 33 16.52 -3.53 31.56
N ALA A 34 16.87 -3.80 30.30
CA ALA A 34 16.06 -4.62 29.40
C ALA A 34 16.04 -6.09 29.83
N ARG A 35 17.16 -6.58 30.36
CA ARG A 35 17.31 -7.97 30.88
C ARG A 35 16.63 -8.23 32.22
N ASN A 36 16.13 -7.19 32.89
CA ASN A 36 15.55 -7.26 34.24
C ASN A 36 16.57 -7.62 35.33
N GLU A 37 17.86 -7.38 35.10
CA GLU A 37 18.94 -7.70 36.06
C GLU A 37 19.14 -6.58 37.10
N HIS A 38 18.45 -5.45 36.97
CA HIS A 38 18.51 -4.32 37.91
C HIS A 38 17.55 -4.46 39.11
N GLY A 39 16.87 -5.60 39.28
CA GLY A 39 15.95 -5.82 40.41
C GLY A 39 14.67 -4.99 40.35
N GLY A 40 14.38 -4.32 39.23
CA GLY A 40 13.12 -3.62 39.01
C GLY A 40 11.95 -4.58 38.79
N SER A 41 10.72 -4.14 39.07
CA SER A 41 9.52 -4.95 38.81
C SER A 41 9.13 -5.01 37.33
N GLN A 42 9.72 -4.14 36.49
CA GLN A 42 9.43 -4.05 35.06
C GLN A 42 10.70 -3.84 34.25
N ARG A 43 10.79 -4.51 33.10
CA ARG A 43 11.83 -4.28 32.08
C ARG A 43 11.68 -2.89 31.48
N VAL A 44 12.77 -2.14 31.46
CA VAL A 44 12.84 -0.82 30.84
C VAL A 44 13.81 -0.90 29.67
N LEU A 45 13.30 -0.57 28.48
CA LEU A 45 14.04 -0.57 27.22
C LEU A 45 14.58 0.83 26.94
N THR A 46 15.86 0.90 26.60
CA THR A 46 16.56 2.09 26.12
C THR A 46 16.48 2.18 24.59
N GLU A 47 16.82 3.33 24.00
CA GLU A 47 16.82 3.51 22.53
C GLU A 47 17.70 2.47 21.80
N PRO A 48 18.93 2.16 22.27
CA PRO A 48 19.72 1.06 21.71
C PRO A 48 19.00 -0.29 21.72
N ASP A 49 18.27 -0.62 22.81
CA ASP A 49 17.51 -1.86 22.90
C ASP A 49 16.42 -1.94 21.83
N ILE A 50 15.79 -0.80 21.51
CA ILE A 50 14.75 -0.73 20.47
C ILE A 50 15.34 -0.98 19.09
N LEU A 51 16.54 -0.45 18.79
CA LEU A 51 17.24 -0.72 17.53
C LEU A 51 17.63 -2.20 17.40
N VAL A 52 18.06 -2.83 18.48
CA VAL A 52 18.33 -4.29 18.50
C VAL A 52 17.03 -5.06 18.20
N LEU A 53 15.91 -4.73 18.85
CA LEU A 53 14.62 -5.36 18.57
C LEU A 53 14.13 -5.13 17.14
N ASN A 54 14.33 -3.93 16.59
CA ASN A 54 13.96 -3.60 15.21
C ASN A 54 14.77 -4.45 14.21
N THR A 55 16.07 -4.58 14.48
CA THR A 55 16.99 -5.42 13.70
C THR A 55 16.55 -6.88 13.73
N ILE A 56 16.25 -7.42 14.92
CA ILE A 56 15.75 -8.79 15.06
C ILE A 56 14.45 -8.98 14.28
N ARG A 57 13.50 -8.04 14.38
CA ARG A 57 12.22 -8.12 13.63
C ARG A 57 12.47 -8.20 12.13
N ALA A 58 13.24 -7.26 11.58
CA ALA A 58 13.48 -7.16 10.14
C ALA A 58 14.16 -8.42 9.60
N ARG A 59 15.17 -8.93 10.32
CA ARG A 59 15.93 -10.12 9.93
C ARG A 59 15.12 -11.41 10.07
N ARG A 60 14.33 -11.55 11.14
CA ARG A 60 13.38 -12.66 11.29
C ARG A 60 12.29 -12.67 10.21
N ALA A 61 11.85 -11.51 9.75
CA ALA A 61 10.89 -11.42 8.63
C ALA A 61 11.48 -11.90 7.30
N GLN A 62 12.81 -11.85 7.14
CA GLN A 62 13.54 -12.40 5.99
C GLN A 62 13.81 -13.91 6.13
N GLY A 63 13.41 -14.52 7.25
CA GLY A 63 13.65 -15.94 7.52
C GLY A 63 15.06 -16.25 8.01
N GLU A 64 15.83 -15.26 8.46
CA GLU A 64 17.18 -15.49 8.98
C GLU A 64 17.17 -16.27 10.31
N GLU A 65 18.15 -17.17 10.46
CA GLU A 65 18.39 -17.93 11.69
C GLU A 65 19.05 -17.09 12.77
N TRP A 66 18.87 -17.47 14.03
CA TRP A 66 19.29 -16.69 15.19
C TRP A 66 20.79 -16.41 15.26
N GLU A 67 21.61 -17.36 14.82
CA GLU A 67 23.07 -17.23 14.75
C GLU A 67 23.49 -16.15 13.75
N THR A 68 22.78 -16.07 12.61
CA THR A 68 23.04 -15.05 11.58
C THR A 68 22.67 -13.67 12.10
N ILE A 69 21.53 -13.56 12.79
CA ILE A 69 21.09 -12.32 13.43
C ILE A 69 22.07 -11.88 14.51
N ALA A 70 22.58 -12.80 15.33
CA ALA A 70 23.58 -12.51 16.36
C ALA A 70 24.89 -12.01 15.74
N ALA A 71 25.38 -12.66 14.69
CA ALA A 71 26.58 -12.20 13.96
C ALA A 71 26.38 -10.80 13.33
N TYR A 72 25.19 -10.54 12.78
CA TYR A 72 24.84 -9.22 12.26
C TYR A 72 24.86 -8.16 13.37
N LEU A 73 24.29 -8.47 14.54
CA LEU A 73 24.30 -7.56 15.69
C LEU A 73 25.71 -7.33 16.26
N ASP A 74 26.57 -8.34 16.21
CA ASP A 74 27.96 -8.25 16.67
C ASP A 74 28.81 -7.34 15.78
N SER A 75 28.48 -7.24 14.49
CA SER A 75 29.12 -6.28 13.57
C SER A 75 28.87 -4.80 13.93
N GLY A 76 27.92 -4.53 14.83
CA GLY A 76 27.51 -3.17 15.22
C GLY A 76 26.46 -2.55 14.30
N GLU A 77 26.13 -3.20 13.18
CA GLU A 77 25.07 -2.74 12.27
C GLU A 77 23.68 -2.87 12.89
N ARG A 78 22.82 -1.88 12.63
CA ARG A 78 21.46 -1.81 13.19
C ARG A 78 20.48 -1.32 12.14
N GLU A 79 19.32 -1.97 12.07
CA GLU A 79 18.22 -1.54 11.20
C GLU A 79 17.57 -0.29 11.79
N LYS A 80 17.63 0.81 11.02
CA LYS A 80 17.05 2.11 11.40
C LYS A 80 15.66 2.35 10.79
N ASP A 81 15.27 1.51 9.83
CA ASP A 81 13.95 1.59 9.22
C ASP A 81 12.91 0.91 10.10
N PHE A 82 12.04 1.73 10.68
CA PHE A 82 10.92 1.29 11.50
C PHE A 82 9.68 1.04 10.65
N PRO A 83 8.77 0.16 11.10
CA PRO A 83 7.55 -0.12 10.37
C PRO A 83 6.60 1.08 10.49
N ALA A 84 5.74 1.30 9.50
CA ALA A 84 4.94 2.53 9.38
C ALA A 84 4.04 2.81 10.61
N ASN A 85 3.62 1.77 11.34
CA ASN A 85 2.86 1.87 12.59
C ASN A 85 3.65 2.48 13.76
N ALA A 86 4.99 2.53 13.68
CA ALA A 86 5.83 3.17 14.68
C ALA A 86 5.61 4.70 14.75
N ILE A 87 5.19 5.32 13.65
CA ILE A 87 5.00 6.77 13.53
C ILE A 87 3.86 7.28 14.44
N SER A 88 2.89 6.42 14.77
CA SER A 88 1.71 6.82 15.54
C SER A 88 1.86 6.69 17.06
N VAL A 89 2.92 6.06 17.58
CA VAL A 89 2.96 5.62 18.98
C VAL A 89 3.78 6.51 19.91
N ASP A 90 4.92 7.05 19.49
CA ASP A 90 5.64 8.09 20.27
C ASP A 90 6.75 8.77 19.43
N THR A 91 6.68 10.09 19.27
CA THR A 91 7.68 10.91 18.54
C THR A 91 8.96 11.17 19.36
N ARG A 92 9.04 10.71 20.61
CA ARG A 92 10.16 11.02 21.51
C ARG A 92 11.35 10.07 21.45
N VAL A 93 11.20 8.90 20.83
CA VAL A 93 12.23 7.82 20.88
C VAL A 93 12.79 7.44 19.52
N ILE A 94 12.19 7.93 18.43
CA ILE A 94 12.68 7.70 17.07
C ILE A 94 13.30 9.01 16.59
N SER A 95 14.60 9.16 16.82
CA SER A 95 15.41 10.30 16.39
C SER A 95 15.68 10.25 14.88
N VAL A 96 14.62 10.21 14.06
CA VAL A 96 14.74 10.47 12.62
C VAL A 96 14.69 11.98 12.44
N PRO A 97 15.58 12.62 11.65
CA PRO A 97 15.55 14.05 11.42
C PRO A 97 14.16 14.44 10.92
N GLN A 98 13.43 15.20 11.72
CA GLN A 98 12.03 15.57 11.48
C GLN A 98 11.82 16.27 10.11
N ALA A 99 12.89 16.82 9.55
CA ALA A 99 12.95 17.40 8.21
C ALA A 99 12.86 16.36 7.07
N GLU A 100 13.46 15.18 7.22
CA GLU A 100 13.43 14.14 6.16
C GLU A 100 12.06 13.46 6.11
N GLN A 101 11.42 13.24 7.27
CA GLN A 101 10.08 12.67 7.33
C GLN A 101 9.03 13.65 6.81
N SER A 102 9.15 14.95 7.11
CA SER A 102 8.24 15.96 6.57
C SER A 102 8.41 16.13 5.06
N ALA A 103 9.64 16.09 4.54
CA ALA A 103 9.90 16.11 3.11
C ALA A 103 9.30 14.89 2.38
N ARG A 104 9.46 13.68 2.93
CA ARG A 104 8.84 12.46 2.37
C ARG A 104 7.32 12.51 2.44
N ALA A 105 6.75 12.99 3.54
CA ALA A 105 5.30 13.15 3.67
C ALA A 105 4.75 14.18 2.68
N MET A 106 5.44 15.31 2.47
CA MET A 106 5.06 16.31 1.47
C MET A 106 5.15 15.78 0.04
N ALA A 107 6.21 15.02 -0.28
CA ALA A 107 6.34 14.39 -1.60
C ALA A 107 5.20 13.39 -1.86
N LEU A 108 4.86 12.54 -0.88
CA LEU A 108 3.74 11.60 -1.00
C LEU A 108 2.39 12.30 -1.15
N LEU A 109 2.16 13.41 -0.46
CA LEU A 109 0.94 14.21 -0.62
C LEU A 109 0.86 14.81 -2.02
N ALA A 110 1.96 15.36 -2.54
CA ALA A 110 2.00 15.91 -3.90
C ALA A 110 1.75 14.83 -4.96
N GLU A 111 2.34 13.63 -4.80
CA GLU A 111 2.08 12.49 -5.69
C GLU A 111 0.63 12.04 -5.64
N ARG A 112 0.04 11.97 -4.44
CA ARG A 112 -1.37 11.64 -4.25
C ARG A 112 -2.28 12.65 -4.95
N ASP A 113 -2.03 13.94 -4.76
CA ASP A 113 -2.85 14.99 -5.35
C ASP A 113 -2.75 14.99 -6.89
N ALA A 114 -1.55 14.76 -7.43
CA ALA A 114 -1.35 14.58 -8.87
C ALA A 114 -2.09 13.35 -9.41
N ALA A 115 -2.06 12.23 -8.68
CA ALA A 115 -2.79 11.01 -9.06
C ALA A 115 -4.31 11.22 -9.04
N LEU A 116 -4.84 11.89 -8.01
CA LEU A 116 -6.27 12.20 -7.90
C LEU A 116 -6.74 13.11 -9.04
N LYS A 117 -5.96 14.13 -9.38
CA LYS A 117 -6.26 15.00 -10.53
C LYS A 117 -6.31 14.22 -11.84
N ARG A 118 -5.40 13.26 -12.03
CA ARG A 118 -5.37 12.42 -13.22
C ARG A 118 -6.59 11.49 -13.30
N VAL A 119 -7.06 10.99 -12.17
CA VAL A 119 -8.30 10.20 -12.08
C VAL A 119 -9.51 11.04 -12.45
N GLU A 120 -9.59 12.27 -11.95
CA GLU A 120 -10.68 13.21 -12.30
C GLU A 120 -10.69 13.53 -13.79
N GLU A 121 -9.53 13.84 -14.38
CA GLU A 121 -9.37 14.08 -15.82
C GLU A 121 -9.79 12.86 -16.67
N LEU A 122 -9.37 11.65 -16.28
CA LEU A 122 -9.72 10.42 -17.00
C LEU A 122 -11.21 10.09 -16.87
N THR A 123 -11.81 10.35 -15.70
CA THR A 123 -13.25 10.12 -15.47
C THR A 123 -14.06 11.04 -16.36
N GLY A 124 -13.72 12.34 -16.43
CA GLY A 124 -14.38 13.27 -17.34
C GLY A 124 -14.20 12.90 -18.82
N ARG A 125 -13.05 12.34 -19.20
CA ARG A 125 -12.81 11.84 -20.57
C ARG A 125 -13.70 10.63 -20.89
N ILE A 126 -13.91 9.72 -19.94
CA ILE A 126 -14.78 8.56 -20.11
C ILE A 126 -16.22 9.02 -20.31
N GLU A 127 -16.72 9.95 -19.48
CA GLU A 127 -18.07 10.49 -19.61
C GLU A 127 -18.30 11.14 -20.98
N GLN A 128 -17.33 11.93 -21.47
CA GLN A 128 -17.39 12.52 -22.81
C GLN A 128 -17.46 11.45 -23.91
N LEU A 129 -16.60 10.42 -23.84
CA LEU A 129 -16.59 9.34 -24.83
C LEU A 129 -17.88 8.51 -24.80
N GLU A 130 -18.47 8.29 -23.62
CA GLU A 130 -19.75 7.61 -23.50
C GLU A 130 -20.89 8.43 -24.13
N GLN A 131 -20.89 9.74 -23.93
CA GLN A 131 -21.84 10.64 -24.56
C GLN A 131 -21.70 10.64 -26.09
N GLU A 132 -20.47 10.80 -26.62
CA GLU A 132 -20.19 10.75 -28.06
C GLU A 132 -20.64 9.41 -28.68
N LYS A 133 -20.36 8.30 -27.98
CA LYS A 133 -20.77 6.97 -28.41
C LYS A 133 -22.29 6.83 -28.49
N GLU A 134 -23.02 7.40 -27.53
CA GLU A 134 -24.47 7.34 -27.54
C GLU A 134 -25.07 8.20 -28.66
N GLU A 135 -24.52 9.40 -28.90
CA GLU A 135 -24.93 10.24 -30.03
C GLU A 135 -24.69 9.55 -31.39
N ILE A 136 -23.55 8.87 -31.55
CA ILE A 136 -23.24 8.10 -32.75
C ILE A 136 -24.23 6.94 -32.91
N ARG A 137 -24.52 6.21 -31.83
CA ARG A 137 -25.50 5.11 -31.83
C ARG A 137 -26.88 5.59 -32.24
N GLU A 138 -27.34 6.72 -31.72
CA GLU A 138 -28.63 7.30 -32.11
C GLU A 138 -28.67 7.66 -33.59
N LYS A 139 -27.61 8.30 -34.12
CA LYS A 139 -27.50 8.66 -35.54
C LYS A 139 -27.56 7.42 -36.42
N LEU A 140 -26.75 6.40 -36.13
CA LEU A 140 -26.74 5.14 -36.86
C LEU A 140 -28.10 4.43 -36.78
N THR A 141 -28.76 4.45 -35.63
CA THR A 141 -30.08 3.86 -35.47
C THR A 141 -31.14 4.57 -36.33
N LYS A 142 -31.06 5.89 -36.46
CA LYS A 142 -31.95 6.67 -37.34
C LYS A 142 -31.69 6.35 -38.80
N GLU A 143 -30.42 6.27 -39.21
CA GLU A 143 -30.02 5.94 -40.57
C GLU A 143 -30.45 4.52 -40.98
N ILE A 144 -30.24 3.51 -40.11
CA ILE A 144 -30.73 2.14 -40.31
C ILE A 144 -32.25 2.14 -40.53
N LYS A 145 -33.01 2.89 -39.72
CA LYS A 145 -34.48 2.99 -39.88
C LYS A 145 -34.89 3.62 -41.21
N GLN A 146 -34.13 4.59 -41.72
CA GLN A 146 -34.39 5.20 -43.02
C GLN A 146 -34.10 4.22 -44.16
N LEU A 147 -32.93 3.59 -44.14
CA LEU A 147 -32.52 2.60 -45.15
C LEU A 147 -33.48 1.39 -45.20
N LEU A 148 -33.95 0.90 -44.05
CA LEU A 148 -34.95 -0.17 -44.01
C LEU A 148 -36.28 0.22 -44.67
N ARG A 149 -36.70 1.49 -44.54
CA ARG A 149 -37.91 1.98 -45.22
C ARG A 149 -37.72 2.10 -46.71
N GLU A 150 -36.55 2.57 -47.15
CA GLU A 150 -36.21 2.67 -48.56
C GLU A 150 -36.11 1.28 -49.21
N LEU A 151 -35.46 0.32 -48.55
CA LEU A 151 -35.40 -1.07 -48.98
C LEU A 151 -36.79 -1.66 -49.14
N GLY A 152 -37.66 -1.56 -48.13
CA GLY A 152 -39.03 -2.09 -48.24
C GLY A 152 -39.84 -1.43 -49.37
N ARG A 153 -39.59 -0.15 -49.67
CA ARG A 153 -40.25 0.55 -50.79
C ARG A 153 -39.74 0.06 -52.15
N LEU A 154 -38.44 -0.18 -52.27
CA LEU A 154 -37.82 -0.73 -53.49
C LEU A 154 -38.21 -2.19 -53.72
N GLU A 155 -38.25 -3.01 -52.67
CA GLU A 155 -38.73 -4.39 -52.72
C GLU A 155 -40.18 -4.45 -53.24
N GLY A 156 -41.08 -3.63 -52.69
CA GLY A 156 -42.47 -3.56 -53.17
C GLY A 156 -42.61 -3.11 -54.63
N LEU A 157 -41.77 -2.17 -55.09
CA LEU A 157 -41.75 -1.74 -56.49
C LEU A 157 -41.24 -2.84 -57.44
N LEU A 158 -40.23 -3.61 -57.01
CA LEU A 158 -39.72 -4.75 -57.77
C LEU A 158 -40.74 -5.88 -57.86
N GLU A 159 -41.44 -6.18 -56.77
CA GLU A 159 -42.52 -7.18 -56.76
C GLU A 159 -43.65 -6.81 -57.73
N ALA A 160 -44.11 -5.56 -57.71
CA ALA A 160 -45.13 -5.07 -58.63
C ALA A 160 -44.70 -5.20 -60.10
N ARG A 161 -43.47 -4.75 -60.42
CA ARG A 161 -42.94 -4.84 -61.79
C ARG A 161 -42.73 -6.28 -62.25
N ASN A 162 -42.40 -7.18 -61.34
CA ASN A 162 -42.26 -8.61 -61.65
C ASN A 162 -43.61 -9.30 -61.86
N GLN A 163 -44.70 -8.80 -61.27
CA GLN A 163 -46.06 -9.26 -61.54
C GLN A 163 -46.56 -8.77 -62.90
N GLU A 164 -46.35 -7.49 -63.23
CA GLU A 164 -46.71 -6.92 -64.55
C GLU A 164 -46.02 -7.63 -65.72
N ASN A 165 -44.77 -8.06 -65.55
CA ASN A 165 -44.04 -8.78 -66.61
C ASN A 165 -44.46 -10.27 -66.77
N LYS A 166 -45.29 -10.80 -65.87
CA LYS A 166 -45.79 -12.19 -65.93
C LYS A 166 -47.18 -12.32 -66.54
N GLU A 167 -47.92 -11.21 -66.66
CA GLU A 167 -49.21 -11.11 -67.37
C GLU A 167 -49.00 -10.74 -68.84
#